data_AF-A0A7J5A8K6-F1
#
_entry.id   AF-A0A7J5A8K6-F1
#
_cell.length_a   1.000
_cell.length_b   1.000
_cell.length_c   1.000
_cell.angle_alpha   90.00
_cell.angle_beta   90.00
_cell.angle_gamma   90.00
#
_symmetry.space_group_name_H-M   'P 1'
#
loop_
_entity.id
_entity.type
_entity.pdbx_description
1 polymer ?
#
loop_
_entity_poly.entity_id
_entity_poly.type
_entity_poly.pdbx_seq_one_letter_code
_entity_poly.pdbx_strand_id
1 'polypeptide(L)'
;MKNKFILMSLFLGTFYGFSQHKFSTYSAHKSITEAIRINSELIAGRTSFFEKQAEEKPLMFQKTKTRIEEFNRLSNNLSEYIERLQSEANTEQVLYDLLEDNHYKNILFRKGGALSFKGIRLKVKIDSLYNHSVKINVHKLSQLENFYNGHFKTNDIFYDHDGNEIDYFKYRFYDKTNYGIMMSMNCLLLDVKTFQLLYYGTIMSY
;
A
#
# COMPACT_ATOMS: atom_id res chain seq x y z
N MET A 1 52.19 -5.55 -8.79
CA MET A 1 51.29 -6.55 -8.15
C MET A 1 50.36 -5.96 -7.08
N LYS A 2 50.81 -5.06 -6.19
CA LYS A 2 49.94 -4.42 -5.16
C LYS A 2 48.66 -3.75 -5.71
N ASN A 3 48.76 -3.00 -6.80
CA ASN A 3 47.59 -2.29 -7.35
C ASN A 3 46.51 -3.21 -7.96
N LYS A 4 46.87 -4.42 -8.43
CA LYS A 4 45.90 -5.41 -8.95
C LYS A 4 45.09 -6.07 -7.83
N PHE A 5 45.71 -6.30 -6.68
CA PHE A 5 45.04 -6.88 -5.50
C PHE A 5 44.03 -5.90 -4.88
N ILE A 6 44.35 -4.60 -4.85
CA ILE A 6 43.44 -3.55 -4.39
C ILE A 6 42.25 -3.42 -5.35
N LEU A 7 42.48 -3.45 -6.66
CA LEU A 7 41.40 -3.40 -7.65
C LEU A 7 40.46 -4.62 -7.54
N MET A 8 41.01 -5.82 -7.33
CA MET A 8 40.24 -7.06 -7.22
C MET A 8 39.43 -7.15 -5.92
N SER A 9 39.97 -6.62 -4.81
CA SER A 9 39.25 -6.54 -3.52
C SER A 9 38.14 -5.47 -3.55
N LEU A 10 38.37 -4.33 -4.20
CA LEU A 10 37.32 -3.35 -4.49
C LEU A 10 36.23 -3.94 -5.39
N PHE A 11 36.61 -4.66 -6.44
CA PHE A 11 35.65 -5.31 -7.35
C PHE A 11 34.80 -6.34 -6.60
N LEU A 12 35.41 -7.27 -5.86
CA LEU A 12 34.68 -8.26 -5.05
C LEU A 12 33.81 -7.63 -3.96
N GLY A 13 34.27 -6.55 -3.32
CA GLY A 13 33.49 -5.79 -2.34
C GLY A 13 32.23 -5.19 -2.96
N THR A 14 32.31 -4.66 -4.19
CA THR A 14 31.12 -4.17 -4.90
C THR A 14 30.13 -5.29 -5.20
N PHE A 15 30.58 -6.47 -5.68
CA PHE A 15 29.68 -7.61 -5.93
C PHE A 15 28.98 -8.12 -4.66
N TYR A 16 29.68 -8.15 -3.52
CA TYR A 16 29.07 -8.52 -2.24
C TYR A 16 28.00 -7.51 -1.79
N GLY A 17 28.27 -6.21 -1.92
CA GLY A 17 27.30 -5.15 -1.61
C GLY A 17 26.06 -5.21 -2.51
N PHE A 18 26.24 -5.38 -3.82
CA PHE A 18 25.14 -5.53 -4.77
C PHE A 18 24.30 -6.79 -4.52
N SER A 19 24.95 -7.91 -4.19
CA SER A 19 24.29 -9.19 -3.86
C SER A 19 23.43 -9.08 -2.60
N GLN A 20 24.00 -8.53 -1.51
CA GLN A 20 23.28 -8.35 -0.25
C GLN A 20 22.09 -7.39 -0.38
N HIS A 21 22.27 -6.29 -1.11
CA HIS A 21 21.19 -5.35 -1.38
C HIS A 21 20.05 -6.01 -2.16
N LYS A 22 20.36 -6.79 -3.21
CA LYS A 22 19.36 -7.55 -4.00
C LYS A 22 18.63 -8.59 -3.14
N PHE A 23 19.34 -9.30 -2.27
CA PHE A 23 18.74 -10.27 -1.36
C PHE A 23 17.77 -9.63 -0.35
N SER A 24 18.18 -8.53 0.30
CA SER A 24 17.35 -7.81 1.28
C SER A 24 16.09 -7.22 0.64
N THR A 25 16.26 -6.58 -0.52
CA THR A 25 15.18 -5.99 -1.35
C THR A 25 14.14 -7.04 -1.75
N TYR A 26 14.60 -8.22 -2.19
CA TYR A 26 13.73 -9.35 -2.54
C TYR A 26 13.02 -9.94 -1.32
N SER A 27 13.72 -10.08 -0.19
CA SER A 27 13.13 -10.57 1.06
C SER A 27 12.02 -9.64 1.56
N ALA A 28 12.23 -8.32 1.54
CA ALA A 28 11.23 -7.34 1.97
C ALA A 28 9.98 -7.37 1.07
N HIS A 29 10.17 -7.39 -0.25
CA HIS A 29 9.06 -7.53 -1.19
C HIS A 29 8.27 -8.82 -0.93
N LYS A 30 8.97 -9.97 -0.81
CA LYS A 30 8.33 -11.26 -0.53
C LYS A 30 7.55 -11.25 0.78
N SER A 31 8.11 -10.68 1.84
CA SER A 31 7.44 -10.57 3.15
C SER A 31 6.15 -9.75 3.07
N ILE A 32 6.16 -8.62 2.36
CA ILE A 32 4.94 -7.80 2.21
C ILE A 32 3.90 -8.52 1.36
N THR A 33 4.29 -9.11 0.23
CA THR A 33 3.37 -9.87 -0.62
C THR A 33 2.72 -11.02 0.15
N GLU A 34 3.49 -11.72 0.97
CA GLU A 34 2.97 -12.80 1.82
C GLU A 34 2.02 -12.27 2.92
N ALA A 35 2.36 -11.14 3.55
CA ALA A 35 1.47 -10.50 4.52
C ALA A 35 0.15 -10.04 3.88
N ILE A 36 0.17 -9.51 2.66
CA ILE A 36 -1.03 -9.14 1.89
C ILE A 36 -1.89 -10.38 1.60
N ARG A 37 -1.27 -11.50 1.21
CA ARG A 37 -1.95 -12.78 0.97
C ARG A 37 -2.65 -13.28 2.24
N ILE A 38 -1.91 -13.38 3.35
CA ILE A 38 -2.44 -13.83 4.64
C ILE A 38 -3.58 -12.91 5.11
N ASN A 39 -3.40 -11.59 5.02
CA ASN A 39 -4.44 -10.66 5.42
C ASN A 39 -5.71 -10.80 4.56
N SER A 40 -5.56 -11.07 3.27
CA SER A 40 -6.71 -11.29 2.37
C SER A 40 -7.48 -12.57 2.74
N GLU A 41 -6.79 -13.64 3.09
CA GLU A 41 -7.40 -14.88 3.59
C GLU A 41 -8.14 -14.66 4.92
N LEU A 42 -7.52 -13.92 5.85
CA LEU A 42 -8.14 -13.58 7.12
C LEU A 42 -9.39 -12.71 6.92
N ILE A 43 -9.36 -11.71 6.02
CA ILE A 43 -10.51 -10.86 5.70
C ILE A 43 -11.65 -11.71 5.14
N ALA A 44 -11.37 -12.65 4.23
CA ALA A 44 -12.38 -13.56 3.69
C ALA A 44 -13.03 -14.39 4.80
N GLY A 45 -12.22 -14.95 5.71
CA GLY A 45 -12.70 -15.68 6.88
C GLY A 45 -13.55 -14.82 7.82
N ARG A 46 -13.13 -13.59 8.12
CA ARG A 46 -13.90 -12.65 8.97
C ARG A 46 -15.19 -12.20 8.32
N THR A 47 -15.19 -11.96 7.01
CA THR A 47 -16.38 -11.63 6.23
C THR A 47 -17.42 -12.75 6.33
N SER A 48 -17.02 -13.99 6.01
CA SER A 48 -17.93 -15.14 6.05
C SER A 48 -18.47 -15.41 7.46
N PHE A 49 -17.63 -15.24 8.49
CA PHE A 49 -18.06 -15.37 9.88
C PHE A 49 -19.11 -14.31 10.25
N PHE A 50 -18.87 -13.04 9.90
CA PHE A 50 -19.81 -11.96 10.15
C PHE A 50 -21.14 -12.17 9.40
N GLU A 51 -21.09 -12.62 8.15
CA GLU A 51 -22.30 -12.89 7.35
C GLU A 51 -23.20 -13.94 8.03
N LYS A 52 -22.62 -15.03 8.54
CA LYS A 52 -23.37 -16.05 9.31
C LYS A 52 -24.03 -15.45 10.56
N GLN A 53 -23.30 -14.63 11.33
CA GLN A 53 -23.88 -13.95 12.50
C GLN A 53 -25.00 -12.98 12.12
N ALA A 54 -24.85 -12.26 11.01
CA ALA A 54 -25.84 -11.33 10.50
C ALA A 54 -27.10 -12.05 9.98
N GLU A 55 -26.97 -13.25 9.43
CA GLU A 55 -28.10 -14.10 9.02
C GLU A 55 -28.88 -14.63 10.23
N GLU A 56 -28.18 -15.02 11.30
CA GLU A 56 -28.83 -15.46 12.55
C GLU A 56 -29.56 -14.33 13.28
N LYS A 57 -29.02 -13.09 13.22
CA LYS A 57 -29.56 -11.92 13.93
C LYS A 57 -29.68 -10.69 13.02
N PRO A 58 -30.55 -10.71 12.01
CA PRO A 58 -30.57 -9.69 10.95
C PRO A 58 -30.89 -8.29 11.47
N LEU A 59 -31.82 -8.15 12.42
CA LEU A 59 -32.19 -6.86 12.98
C LEU A 59 -31.06 -6.22 13.81
N MET A 60 -30.25 -7.04 14.48
CA MET A 60 -29.11 -6.57 15.28
C MET A 60 -27.98 -6.06 14.37
N PHE A 61 -27.70 -6.79 13.29
CA PHE A 61 -26.54 -6.52 12.44
C PHE A 61 -26.85 -5.68 11.20
N GLN A 62 -28.10 -5.33 10.91
CA GLN A 62 -28.48 -4.61 9.68
C GLN A 62 -27.59 -3.39 9.39
N LYS A 63 -27.44 -2.48 10.36
CA LYS A 63 -26.62 -1.26 10.20
C LYS A 63 -25.13 -1.58 10.05
N THR A 64 -24.63 -2.51 10.84
CA THR A 64 -23.22 -2.93 10.81
C THR A 64 -22.88 -3.61 9.49
N LYS A 65 -23.78 -4.44 8.98
CA LYS A 65 -23.66 -5.14 7.69
C LYS A 65 -23.51 -4.14 6.54
N THR A 66 -24.41 -3.16 6.43
CA THR A 66 -24.32 -2.12 5.39
C THR A 66 -23.00 -1.33 5.47
N ARG A 67 -22.51 -1.03 6.69
CA ARG A 67 -21.22 -0.34 6.87
C ARG A 67 -20.04 -1.22 6.42
N ILE A 68 -20.03 -2.49 6.81
CA ILE A 68 -18.97 -3.44 6.42
C ILE A 68 -18.96 -3.65 4.91
N GLU A 69 -20.12 -3.85 4.29
CA GLU A 69 -20.25 -4.05 2.84
C GLU A 69 -19.68 -2.87 2.06
N GLU A 70 -20.08 -1.64 2.41
CA GLU A 70 -19.59 -0.44 1.74
C GLU A 70 -18.09 -0.21 1.99
N PHE A 71 -17.63 -0.44 3.22
CA PHE A 71 -16.21 -0.33 3.57
C PHE A 71 -15.35 -1.36 2.81
N ASN A 72 -15.81 -2.61 2.71
CA ASN A 72 -15.15 -3.65 1.93
C ASN A 72 -15.17 -3.33 0.43
N ARG A 73 -16.29 -2.84 -0.09
CA ARG A 73 -16.41 -2.43 -1.49
C ARG A 73 -15.36 -1.37 -1.83
N LEU A 74 -15.21 -0.34 -1.00
CA LEU A 74 -14.21 0.72 -1.20
C LEU A 74 -12.77 0.20 -1.05
N SER A 75 -12.51 -0.63 -0.04
CA SER A 75 -11.19 -1.22 0.21
C SER A 75 -10.75 -2.13 -0.93
N ASN A 76 -11.65 -2.99 -1.44
CA ASN A 76 -11.39 -3.87 -2.56
C ASN A 76 -11.20 -3.06 -3.85
N ASN A 77 -12.05 -2.05 -4.09
CA ASN A 77 -11.93 -1.19 -5.27
C ASN A 77 -10.62 -0.37 -5.32
N LEU A 78 -10.05 -0.03 -4.16
CA LEU A 78 -8.72 0.55 -4.06
C LEU A 78 -7.64 -0.53 -4.28
N SER A 79 -7.77 -1.69 -3.64
CA SER A 79 -6.82 -2.82 -3.76
C SER A 79 -6.66 -3.26 -5.21
N GLU A 80 -7.77 -3.58 -5.89
CA GLU A 80 -7.80 -3.98 -7.31
C GLU A 80 -7.19 -2.90 -8.21
N TYR A 81 -7.34 -1.62 -7.83
CA TYR A 81 -6.74 -0.55 -8.63
C TYR A 81 -5.24 -0.52 -8.49
N ILE A 82 -4.70 -0.71 -7.28
CA ILE A 82 -3.26 -0.78 -7.03
C ILE A 82 -2.68 -1.98 -7.79
N GLU A 83 -3.29 -3.15 -7.67
CA GLU A 83 -2.87 -4.37 -8.37
C GLU A 83 -2.88 -4.18 -9.89
N ARG A 84 -3.89 -3.51 -10.44
CA ARG A 84 -3.93 -3.16 -11.86
C ARG A 84 -2.81 -2.21 -12.28
N LEU A 85 -2.46 -1.22 -11.46
CA LEU A 85 -1.33 -0.34 -11.75
C LEU A 85 0.00 -1.08 -11.70
N GLN A 86 0.09 -2.12 -10.86
CA GLN A 86 1.27 -2.98 -10.76
C GLN A 86 1.38 -3.97 -11.94
N SER A 87 0.26 -4.52 -12.42
CA SER A 87 0.24 -5.46 -13.54
C SER A 87 0.41 -4.83 -14.92
N GLU A 88 0.29 -3.50 -15.03
CA GLU A 88 0.64 -2.75 -16.24
C GLU A 88 2.16 -2.77 -16.54
N ALA A 89 2.99 -3.17 -15.58
CA ALA A 89 4.37 -3.57 -15.82
C ALA A 89 4.39 -5.08 -16.15
N ASN A 90 5.02 -5.44 -17.28
CA ASN A 90 5.07 -6.81 -17.79
C ASN A 90 5.52 -7.80 -16.68
N THR A 91 4.58 -8.59 -16.16
CA THR A 91 4.72 -9.45 -14.97
C THR A 91 5.66 -10.64 -15.16
N GLU A 92 6.27 -10.80 -16.34
CA GLU A 92 7.18 -11.91 -16.65
C GLU A 92 8.67 -11.57 -16.53
N GLN A 93 9.05 -10.30 -16.37
CA GLN A 93 10.46 -9.93 -16.16
C GLN A 93 10.72 -9.54 -14.70
N VAL A 94 11.12 -10.55 -13.93
CA VAL A 94 11.50 -10.48 -12.49
C VAL A 94 12.80 -9.68 -12.24
N LEU A 95 13.21 -8.83 -13.18
CA LEU A 95 14.38 -7.97 -13.05
C LEU A 95 13.90 -6.52 -13.20
N TYR A 96 13.71 -5.83 -12.07
CA TYR A 96 13.41 -4.39 -12.03
C TYR A 96 14.42 -3.56 -12.86
N ASP A 97 15.64 -4.07 -12.99
CA ASP A 97 16.74 -3.54 -13.81
C ASP A 97 16.45 -3.58 -15.32
N LEU A 98 15.41 -4.30 -15.78
CA LEU A 98 15.00 -4.41 -17.19
C LEU A 98 13.82 -3.50 -17.55
N LEU A 99 13.16 -2.90 -16.55
CA LEU A 99 12.14 -1.89 -16.80
C LEU A 99 12.82 -0.56 -17.16
N GLU A 100 12.20 0.23 -18.04
CA GLU A 100 12.67 1.60 -18.28
C GLU A 100 12.77 2.37 -16.95
N ASP A 101 13.83 3.17 -16.76
CA ASP A 101 14.21 3.84 -15.50
C ASP A 101 13.12 4.71 -14.84
N ASN A 102 11.98 4.93 -15.51
CA ASN A 102 10.86 5.72 -15.01
C ASN A 102 9.48 5.06 -15.27
N HIS A 103 9.40 3.76 -15.54
CA HIS A 103 8.15 3.09 -15.91
C HIS A 103 7.01 3.37 -14.91
N TYR A 104 7.19 3.02 -13.64
CA TYR A 104 6.18 3.23 -12.61
C TYR A 104 5.99 4.71 -12.24
N LYS A 105 7.05 5.50 -12.38
CA LYS A 105 6.97 6.95 -12.18
C LYS A 105 6.03 7.57 -13.20
N ASN A 106 6.11 7.17 -14.46
CA ASN A 106 5.26 7.68 -15.54
C ASN A 106 3.80 7.19 -15.40
N ILE A 107 3.58 6.06 -14.73
CA ILE A 107 2.24 5.61 -14.35
C ILE A 107 1.60 6.59 -13.37
N LEU A 108 2.30 7.02 -12.31
CA LEU A 108 1.72 7.84 -11.24
C LEU A 108 1.88 9.36 -11.43
N PHE A 109 2.94 9.78 -12.11
CA PHE A 109 3.36 11.18 -12.23
C PHE A 109 3.59 11.58 -13.69
N ARG A 110 3.34 12.85 -14.00
CA ARG A 110 3.69 13.50 -15.27
C ARG A 110 5.13 14.02 -15.21
N LYS A 111 5.69 14.36 -16.38
CA LYS A 111 6.88 15.22 -16.45
C LYS A 111 6.58 16.53 -15.70
N GLY A 112 7.42 16.89 -14.74
CA GLY A 112 7.18 18.01 -13.80
C GLY A 112 6.63 17.62 -12.43
N GLY A 113 6.37 16.33 -12.16
CA GLY A 113 6.10 15.83 -10.81
C GLY A 113 4.63 15.91 -10.35
N ALA A 114 3.74 16.51 -11.14
CA ALA A 114 2.30 16.47 -10.89
C ALA A 114 1.72 15.06 -11.11
N LEU A 115 0.59 14.74 -10.49
CA LEU A 115 -0.08 13.45 -10.69
C LEU A 115 -0.51 13.25 -12.15
N SER A 116 -0.31 12.03 -12.64
CA SER A 116 -0.90 11.56 -13.90
C SER A 116 -2.41 11.37 -13.74
N PHE A 117 -3.12 11.06 -14.82
CA PHE A 117 -4.53 10.69 -14.73
C PHE A 117 -4.75 9.44 -13.85
N LYS A 118 -3.81 8.48 -13.89
CA LYS A 118 -3.85 7.30 -13.03
C LYS A 118 -3.54 7.65 -11.57
N GLY A 119 -2.57 8.53 -11.33
CA GLY A 119 -2.28 9.06 -9.99
C GLY A 119 -3.48 9.79 -9.37
N ILE A 120 -4.18 10.62 -10.15
CA ILE A 120 -5.41 11.31 -9.71
C ILE A 120 -6.50 10.27 -9.38
N ARG A 121 -6.69 9.25 -10.21
CA ARG A 121 -7.66 8.18 -9.92
C ARG A 121 -7.30 7.40 -8.66
N LEU A 122 -6.02 7.19 -8.37
CA LEU A 122 -5.56 6.56 -7.13
C LEU A 122 -5.93 7.44 -5.94
N LYS A 123 -5.65 8.75 -6.02
CA LYS A 123 -6.04 9.73 -4.99
C LYS A 123 -7.53 9.68 -4.68
N VAL A 124 -8.38 9.71 -5.70
CA VAL A 124 -9.85 9.69 -5.53
C VAL A 124 -10.30 8.43 -4.79
N LYS A 125 -9.70 7.27 -5.06
CA LYS A 125 -10.04 6.02 -4.38
C LYS A 125 -9.59 6.02 -2.91
N ILE A 126 -8.39 6.52 -2.64
CA ILE A 126 -7.89 6.71 -1.27
C ILE A 126 -8.81 7.67 -0.48
N ASP A 127 -9.16 8.81 -1.08
CA ASP A 127 -10.04 9.80 -0.47
C ASP A 127 -11.45 9.22 -0.21
N SER A 128 -11.95 8.40 -1.11
CA SER A 128 -13.25 7.72 -0.94
C SER A 128 -13.22 6.78 0.26
N LEU A 129 -12.14 5.99 0.40
CA LEU A 129 -11.95 5.12 1.55
C LEU A 129 -11.83 5.95 2.83
N TYR A 130 -10.95 6.96 2.87
CA TYR A 130 -10.77 7.86 4.00
C TYR A 130 -12.09 8.48 4.49
N ASN A 131 -12.85 9.08 3.57
CA ASN A 131 -14.11 9.74 3.90
C ASN A 131 -15.14 8.75 4.44
N HIS A 132 -15.15 7.51 3.95
CA HIS A 132 -16.02 6.48 4.50
C HIS A 132 -15.55 6.01 5.88
N SER A 133 -14.25 5.84 6.09
CA SER A 133 -13.65 5.48 7.38
C SER A 133 -14.00 6.48 8.48
N VAL A 134 -13.96 7.78 8.18
CA VAL A 134 -14.41 8.84 9.10
C VAL A 134 -15.89 8.67 9.46
N LYS A 135 -16.75 8.36 8.48
CA LYS A 135 -18.20 8.21 8.68
C LYS A 135 -18.57 6.98 9.52
N ILE A 136 -17.86 5.86 9.35
CA ILE A 136 -18.17 4.61 10.06
C ILE A 136 -17.58 4.56 11.47
N ASN A 137 -16.58 5.40 11.79
CA ASN A 137 -16.01 5.54 13.12
C ASN A 137 -16.90 6.40 14.07
N VAL A 138 -18.16 6.02 14.21
CA VAL A 138 -19.17 6.80 14.97
C VAL A 138 -18.78 7.00 16.44
N HIS A 139 -18.07 6.02 17.03
CA HIS A 139 -17.60 6.06 18.41
C HIS A 139 -16.27 6.78 18.59
N LYS A 140 -15.71 7.39 17.53
CA LYS A 140 -14.43 8.13 17.55
C LYS A 140 -13.32 7.31 18.21
N LEU A 141 -13.22 6.05 17.82
CA LEU A 141 -12.20 5.14 18.34
C LEU A 141 -10.85 5.60 17.82
N SER A 142 -9.98 5.99 18.75
CA SER A 142 -8.67 6.59 18.46
C SER A 142 -7.80 5.68 17.59
N GLN A 143 -7.90 4.36 17.77
CA GLN A 143 -7.15 3.40 16.96
C GLN A 143 -7.54 3.47 15.48
N LEU A 144 -8.84 3.52 15.17
CA LEU A 144 -9.31 3.68 13.78
C LEU A 144 -8.95 5.06 13.25
N GLU A 145 -9.13 6.09 14.08
CA GLU A 145 -8.86 7.48 13.72
C GLU A 145 -7.40 7.74 13.36
N ASN A 146 -6.49 7.32 14.23
CA ASN A 146 -5.06 7.44 14.00
C ASN A 146 -4.65 6.69 12.73
N PHE A 147 -5.23 5.51 12.49
CA PHE A 147 -4.92 4.73 11.30
C PHE A 147 -5.37 5.43 10.01
N TYR A 148 -6.64 5.81 9.87
CA TYR A 148 -7.08 6.42 8.61
C TYR A 148 -6.45 7.80 8.39
N ASN A 149 -6.16 8.56 9.45
CA ASN A 149 -5.48 9.86 9.31
C ASN A 149 -4.02 9.69 8.90
N GLY A 150 -3.30 8.74 9.51
CA GLY A 150 -1.89 8.50 9.16
C GLY A 150 -1.68 7.90 7.78
N HIS A 151 -2.63 7.10 7.28
CA HIS A 151 -2.42 6.30 6.07
C HIS A 151 -3.20 6.78 4.84
N PHE A 152 -4.39 7.39 5.00
CA PHE A 152 -5.30 7.68 3.87
C PHE A 152 -5.67 9.15 3.71
N LYS A 153 -5.26 10.04 4.62
CA LYS A 153 -5.57 11.46 4.52
C LYS A 153 -4.65 12.16 3.51
N THR A 154 -5.13 12.34 2.27
CA THR A 154 -4.28 12.84 1.17
C THR A 154 -4.08 14.36 1.16
N ASN A 155 -4.83 15.11 1.96
CA ASN A 155 -4.77 16.57 2.06
C ASN A 155 -3.95 17.06 3.28
N ASP A 156 -3.17 16.18 3.90
CA ASP A 156 -2.27 16.58 4.98
C ASP A 156 -0.99 17.23 4.45
N ILE A 157 -0.31 17.99 5.32
CA ILE A 157 0.97 18.64 5.02
C ILE A 157 2.09 17.73 5.51
N PHE A 158 3.00 17.38 4.60
CA PHE A 158 4.19 16.60 4.90
C PHE A 158 5.43 17.44 4.63
N TYR A 159 6.58 17.02 5.17
CA TYR A 159 7.85 17.71 4.99
C TYR A 159 8.91 16.74 4.45
N ASP A 160 9.73 17.21 3.52
CA ASP A 160 10.92 16.49 3.08
C ASP A 160 12.08 16.63 4.09
N HIS A 161 13.25 16.05 3.76
CA HIS A 161 14.42 16.10 4.64
C HIS A 161 15.00 17.52 4.80
N ASP A 162 14.71 18.41 3.85
CA ASP A 162 15.16 19.80 3.86
C ASP A 162 14.12 20.74 4.52
N GLY A 163 13.00 20.18 4.98
CA GLY A 163 11.91 20.92 5.62
C GLY A 163 10.95 21.61 4.65
N ASN A 164 11.00 21.30 3.35
CA ASN A 164 10.03 21.83 2.40
C ASN A 164 8.72 21.07 2.48
N GLU A 165 7.61 21.79 2.35
CA GLU A 165 6.29 21.19 2.28
C GLU A 165 6.13 20.34 1.01
N ILE A 166 5.66 19.10 1.19
CA ILE A 166 5.36 18.17 0.12
C ILE A 166 3.96 17.57 0.30
N ASP A 167 3.34 17.21 -0.82
CA ASP A 167 2.03 16.55 -0.81
C ASP A 167 2.14 15.06 -0.44
N TYR A 168 0.99 14.46 -0.09
CA TYR A 168 0.87 13.04 0.26
C TYR A 168 1.54 12.11 -0.75
N PHE A 169 1.41 12.35 -2.05
CA PHE A 169 1.96 11.45 -3.06
C PHE A 169 3.47 11.60 -3.23
N LYS A 170 4.00 12.82 -3.04
CA LYS A 170 5.44 13.03 -2.97
C LYS A 170 6.05 12.36 -1.73
N TYR A 171 5.38 12.45 -0.59
CA TYR A 171 5.79 11.78 0.64
C TYR A 171 5.70 10.25 0.52
N ARG A 172 4.53 9.72 0.16
CA ARG A 172 4.26 8.28 0.07
C ARG A 172 5.13 7.58 -0.97
N PHE A 173 5.34 8.22 -2.11
CA PHE A 173 6.14 7.67 -3.21
C PHE A 173 7.46 8.45 -3.34
N TYR A 174 8.16 8.69 -2.23
CA TYR A 174 9.41 9.46 -2.23
C TYR A 174 10.48 8.85 -3.14
N ASP A 175 10.71 7.55 -3.02
CA ASP A 175 11.58 6.80 -3.93
C ASP A 175 10.88 6.61 -5.28
N LYS A 176 11.39 7.32 -6.30
CA LYS A 176 10.85 7.31 -7.67
C LYS A 176 11.40 6.20 -8.56
N THR A 177 12.27 5.33 -8.03
CA THR A 177 12.73 4.15 -8.77
C THR A 177 11.55 3.19 -9.01
N ASN A 178 11.69 2.30 -9.99
CA ASN A 178 10.66 1.29 -10.25
C ASN A 178 10.39 0.41 -9.01
N TYR A 179 11.46 0.03 -8.29
CA TYR A 179 11.32 -0.70 -7.04
C TYR A 179 10.64 0.14 -5.96
N GLY A 180 11.07 1.39 -5.74
CA GLY A 180 10.50 2.27 -4.72
C GLY A 180 9.00 2.50 -4.87
N ILE A 181 8.55 2.76 -6.10
CA ILE A 181 7.13 2.99 -6.38
C ILE A 181 6.32 1.70 -6.22
N MET A 182 6.81 0.57 -6.73
CA MET A 182 6.16 -0.74 -6.56
C MET A 182 6.04 -1.10 -5.07
N MET A 183 7.11 -0.90 -4.29
CA MET A 183 7.12 -1.20 -2.86
C MET A 183 6.17 -0.28 -2.09
N SER A 184 6.13 1.01 -2.46
CA SER A 184 5.17 1.96 -1.89
C SER A 184 3.72 1.59 -2.20
N MET A 185 3.45 1.09 -3.42
CA MET A 185 2.14 0.53 -3.78
C MET A 185 1.79 -0.71 -2.95
N ASN A 186 2.74 -1.62 -2.73
CA ASN A 186 2.56 -2.77 -1.85
C ASN A 186 2.29 -2.37 -0.39
N CYS A 187 3.02 -1.38 0.14
CA CYS A 187 2.77 -0.84 1.47
C CYS A 187 1.37 -0.23 1.58
N LEU A 188 0.94 0.53 0.57
CA LEU A 188 -0.42 1.07 0.54
C LEU A 188 -1.48 -0.04 0.49
N LEU A 189 -1.26 -1.10 -0.29
CA LEU A 189 -2.14 -2.27 -0.34
C LEU A 189 -2.20 -2.97 1.02
N LEU A 190 -1.05 -3.16 1.67
CA LEU A 190 -0.98 -3.72 3.03
C LEU A 190 -1.71 -2.84 4.05
N ASP A 191 -1.60 -1.53 3.97
CA ASP A 191 -2.32 -0.58 4.83
C ASP A 191 -3.83 -0.74 4.68
N VAL A 192 -4.34 -0.91 3.45
CA VAL A 192 -5.76 -1.17 3.18
C VAL A 192 -6.21 -2.47 3.84
N LYS A 193 -5.47 -3.57 3.65
CA LYS A 193 -5.83 -4.87 4.24
C LYS A 193 -5.75 -4.86 5.77
N THR A 194 -4.72 -4.20 6.31
CA THR A 194 -4.55 -4.03 7.77
C THR A 194 -5.71 -3.24 8.35
N PHE A 195 -6.13 -2.15 7.68
CA PHE A 195 -7.27 -1.36 8.13
C PHE A 195 -8.57 -2.17 8.08
N GLN A 196 -8.76 -3.02 7.06
CA GLN A 196 -9.91 -3.91 7.01
C GLN A 196 -9.97 -4.84 8.23
N LEU A 197 -8.86 -5.49 8.55
CA LEU A 197 -8.77 -6.36 9.73
C LEU A 197 -8.97 -5.61 11.04
N LEU A 198 -8.41 -4.41 11.16
CA LEU A 198 -8.58 -3.54 12.33
C LEU A 198 -10.05 -3.17 12.53
N TYR A 199 -10.74 -2.79 11.46
CA TYR A 199 -12.16 -2.45 11.52
C TYR A 199 -13.00 -3.66 11.91
N TYR A 200 -12.74 -4.83 11.31
CA TYR A 200 -13.38 -6.09 11.71
C TYR A 200 -13.17 -6.40 13.20
N GLY A 201 -11.93 -6.36 13.67
CA GLY A 201 -11.61 -6.58 15.08
C GLY A 201 -12.35 -5.62 16.01
N THR A 202 -12.53 -4.38 15.57
CA THR A 202 -13.23 -3.36 16.34
C THR A 202 -14.73 -3.60 16.42
N ILE A 203 -15.39 -3.87 15.28
CA ILE A 203 -16.85 -3.96 15.22
C ILE A 203 -17.40 -5.32 15.66
N MET A 204 -16.60 -6.40 15.59
CA MET A 204 -17.01 -7.73 16.05
C MET A 204 -16.71 -7.98 17.54
N SER A 205 -16.01 -7.05 18.20
CA SER A 205 -15.81 -7.08 19.65
C SER A 205 -16.94 -6.41 20.44
N TYR A 206 -17.92 -5.80 19.75
CA TYR A 206 -19.16 -5.29 20.32
C TYR A 206 -20.32 -6.26 20.11
#